data_AF-A0A3P6VAF4-F1
#
_entry.id   AF-A0A3P6VAF4-F1
#
_cell.length_a   1.000
_cell.length_b   1.000
_cell.length_c   1.000
_cell.angle_alpha   90.00
_cell.angle_beta   90.00
_cell.angle_gamma   90.00
#
_symmetry.space_group_name_H-M   'P 1'
#
loop_
_entity.id
_entity.type
_entity.pdbx_description
1 polymer ?
#
loop_
_entity_poly.entity_id
_entity_poly.type
_entity_poly.pdbx_seq_one_letter_code
_entity_poly.pdbx_strand_id
1 'polypeptide(L)'
;MNASLLALPYFALVFIFYHQSNGFIPSCDNLYEYWKTLPVLILSILYYAVGSSFSNRQRTYASLGLLAGAIGDYMIARPNDGLILGAVCFAIGHIFYLFTFTHCIGNVCIPLLFITILISSVIFYATLTLLLIVHPIASAIMIIYSFLLSTCVVFSGSLYIHGGPSDHPRQFNNLLRFLGFVLFYLSDSTLIIHHVGIAVPVAEKLILSTYFIAQYLILCGSSLSLSSSSTSLSPPPSSSQVQRKCCK
;
A
#
# COMPACT_ATOMS: atom_id res chain seq x y z
N MET A 1 17.37 -8.62 -1.91
CA MET A 1 17.64 -7.46 -2.81
C MET A 1 17.05 -6.22 -2.16
N ASN A 2 17.83 -5.14 -2.09
CA ASN A 2 17.41 -3.90 -1.41
C ASN A 2 16.28 -3.25 -2.20
N ALA A 3 15.18 -2.87 -1.54
CA ALA A 3 14.10 -2.07 -2.13
C ALA A 3 14.66 -0.84 -2.89
N SER A 4 15.81 -0.34 -2.47
CA SER A 4 16.62 0.68 -3.14
C SER A 4 16.89 0.43 -4.64
N LEU A 5 17.01 -0.83 -5.08
CA LEU A 5 17.26 -1.15 -6.49
C LEU A 5 16.00 -0.98 -7.36
N LEU A 6 14.81 -1.12 -6.75
CA LEU A 6 13.52 -0.86 -7.39
C LEU A 6 13.17 0.63 -7.38
N ALA A 7 13.72 1.39 -6.43
CA ALA A 7 13.46 2.82 -6.28
C ALA A 7 13.84 3.60 -7.53
N LEU A 8 15.04 3.35 -8.09
CA LEU A 8 15.57 4.12 -9.21
C LEU A 8 14.67 4.03 -10.46
N PRO A 9 14.35 2.84 -11.02
CA PRO A 9 13.47 2.77 -12.18
C PRO A 9 12.07 3.30 -11.87
N TYR A 10 11.55 3.07 -10.67
CA TYR A 10 10.23 3.55 -10.27
C TYR A 10 10.13 5.08 -10.23
N PHE A 11 11.00 5.74 -9.46
CA PHE A 11 10.97 7.19 -9.34
C PHE A 11 11.42 7.91 -10.61
N ALA A 12 12.28 7.28 -11.43
CA ALA A 12 12.58 7.80 -12.76
C ALA A 12 11.31 7.84 -13.65
N LEU A 13 10.48 6.80 -13.63
CA LEU A 13 9.22 6.78 -14.36
C LEU A 13 8.21 7.79 -13.79
N VAL A 14 8.11 7.92 -12.47
CA VAL A 14 7.27 8.96 -11.84
C VAL A 14 7.72 10.36 -12.26
N PHE A 15 9.04 10.61 -12.31
CA PHE A 15 9.59 11.89 -12.75
C PHE A 15 9.33 12.16 -14.24
N ILE A 16 9.47 11.15 -15.10
CA ILE A 16 9.12 11.26 -16.52
C ILE A 16 7.63 11.57 -16.67
N PHE A 17 6.75 10.87 -15.96
CA PHE A 17 5.31 11.15 -15.98
C PHE A 17 5.02 12.59 -15.51
N TYR A 18 5.63 13.03 -14.42
CA TYR A 18 5.50 14.41 -13.94
C TYR A 18 5.88 15.43 -15.02
N HIS A 19 6.99 15.22 -15.72
CA HIS A 19 7.44 16.12 -16.79
C HIS A 19 6.48 16.08 -18.00
N GLN A 20 6.07 14.90 -18.44
CA GLN A 20 5.18 14.73 -19.60
C GLN A 20 3.78 15.32 -19.36
N SER A 21 3.30 15.27 -18.12
CA SER A 21 2.00 15.82 -17.71
C SER A 21 2.05 17.27 -17.25
N ASN A 22 3.17 18.00 -17.48
CA ASN A 22 3.37 19.38 -17.01
C ASN A 22 3.07 19.56 -15.50
N GLY A 23 3.48 18.57 -14.72
CA GLY A 23 3.27 18.53 -13.28
C GLY A 23 1.92 17.94 -12.87
N PHE A 24 1.57 16.79 -13.44
CA PHE A 24 0.35 16.03 -13.14
C PHE A 24 -0.94 16.76 -13.51
N ILE A 25 -0.92 17.56 -14.57
CA ILE A 25 -2.12 18.19 -15.09
C ILE A 25 -2.89 17.12 -15.89
N PRO A 26 -4.16 16.82 -15.54
CA PRO A 26 -4.93 15.82 -16.26
C PRO A 26 -5.19 16.24 -17.70
N SER A 27 -5.00 15.31 -18.64
CA SER A 27 -5.41 15.44 -20.03
C SER A 27 -6.23 14.22 -20.43
N CYS A 28 -7.30 14.45 -21.21
CA CYS A 28 -8.15 13.39 -21.76
C CYS A 28 -7.52 12.83 -23.04
N ASP A 29 -6.28 12.35 -22.96
CA ASP A 29 -5.59 11.67 -24.04
C ASP A 29 -5.08 10.31 -23.58
N ASN A 30 -5.07 9.33 -24.50
CA ASN A 30 -4.59 7.99 -24.19
C ASN A 30 -3.16 8.00 -23.61
N LEU A 31 -2.36 9.01 -23.98
CA LEU A 31 -0.99 9.17 -23.53
C LEU A 31 -0.90 9.38 -22.01
N TYR A 32 -1.78 10.20 -21.41
CA TYR A 32 -1.81 10.42 -19.97
C TYR A 32 -2.13 9.14 -19.19
N GLU A 33 -3.11 8.36 -19.66
CA GLU A 33 -3.47 7.06 -19.08
C GLU A 33 -2.24 6.13 -19.03
N TYR A 34 -1.51 6.02 -20.14
CA TYR A 34 -0.30 5.19 -20.20
C TYR A 34 0.81 5.68 -19.25
N TRP A 35 1.11 6.97 -19.26
CA TRP A 35 2.19 7.51 -18.42
C TRP A 35 1.88 7.42 -16.92
N LYS A 36 0.60 7.56 -16.54
CA LYS A 36 0.16 7.39 -15.16
C LYS A 36 0.31 5.96 -14.66
N THR A 37 -0.01 4.98 -15.51
CA THR A 37 0.03 3.54 -15.17
C THR A 37 1.44 2.96 -15.12
N LEU A 38 2.34 3.46 -15.98
CA LEU A 38 3.66 2.85 -16.22
C LEU A 38 4.53 2.65 -14.96
N PRO A 39 4.64 3.63 -14.03
CA PRO A 39 5.48 3.47 -12.84
C PRO A 39 5.07 2.26 -11.99
N VAL A 40 3.77 2.14 -11.69
CA VAL A 40 3.24 1.08 -10.82
C VAL A 40 3.26 -0.29 -11.52
N LEU A 41 3.00 -0.32 -12.83
CA LEU A 41 3.11 -1.54 -13.63
C LEU A 41 4.53 -2.10 -13.64
N ILE A 42 5.52 -1.25 -13.92
CA ILE A 42 6.92 -1.66 -13.94
C ILE A 42 7.38 -2.05 -12.53
N LEU A 43 6.94 -1.35 -11.49
CA LEU A 43 7.21 -1.73 -10.10
C LEU A 43 6.66 -3.13 -9.78
N SER A 44 5.44 -3.45 -10.23
CA SER A 44 4.85 -4.78 -10.09
C SER A 44 5.71 -5.87 -10.74
N ILE A 45 6.08 -5.67 -12.02
CA ILE A 45 6.85 -6.63 -12.80
C ILE A 45 8.24 -6.85 -12.19
N LEU A 46 8.95 -5.77 -11.87
CA LEU A 46 10.30 -5.85 -11.30
C LEU A 46 10.29 -6.48 -9.91
N TYR A 47 9.30 -6.17 -9.08
CA TYR A 47 9.18 -6.80 -7.76
C TYR A 47 8.92 -8.30 -7.86
N TYR A 48 8.08 -8.73 -8.82
CA TYR A 48 7.84 -10.15 -9.07
C TYR A 48 9.08 -10.87 -9.59
N ALA A 49 9.73 -10.30 -10.61
CA ALA A 49 10.85 -10.93 -11.30
C ALA A 49 12.12 -11.01 -10.44
N VAL A 50 12.42 -9.95 -9.68
CA VAL A 50 13.71 -9.80 -9.00
C VAL A 50 13.61 -9.81 -7.46
N GLY A 51 12.40 -9.94 -6.90
CA GLY A 51 12.17 -10.08 -5.46
C GLY A 51 12.64 -11.44 -4.92
N SER A 52 13.94 -11.72 -4.92
CA SER A 52 14.49 -13.07 -4.65
C SER A 52 14.52 -13.50 -3.17
N SER A 53 14.14 -12.62 -2.23
CA SER A 53 14.34 -12.84 -0.78
C SER A 53 13.09 -13.24 0.02
N PHE A 54 11.95 -13.48 -0.64
CA PHE A 54 10.65 -13.70 0.02
C PHE A 54 10.07 -15.08 -0.23
N SER A 55 9.13 -15.47 0.63
CA SER A 55 8.22 -16.56 0.29
C SER A 55 7.54 -16.24 -1.05
N ASN A 56 7.51 -17.24 -1.94
CA ASN A 56 6.99 -17.05 -3.30
C ASN A 56 5.54 -16.50 -3.27
N ARG A 57 4.79 -16.83 -2.21
CA ARG A 57 3.42 -16.39 -1.99
C ARG A 57 3.29 -14.90 -1.65
N GLN A 58 4.06 -14.37 -0.69
CA GLN A 58 4.01 -12.94 -0.33
C GLN A 58 4.43 -12.04 -1.49
N ARG A 59 5.49 -12.44 -2.21
CA ARG A 59 5.91 -11.74 -3.42
C ARG A 59 4.81 -11.70 -4.46
N THR A 60 4.15 -12.83 -4.70
CA THR A 60 3.05 -12.93 -5.66
C THR A 60 1.91 -12.01 -5.28
N TYR A 61 1.45 -12.04 -4.02
CA TYR A 61 0.35 -11.17 -3.58
C TYR A 61 0.70 -9.68 -3.65
N ALA A 62 1.87 -9.25 -3.17
CA ALA A 62 2.26 -7.84 -3.30
C ALA A 62 2.40 -7.40 -4.77
N SER A 63 2.91 -8.27 -5.66
CA SER A 63 2.99 -7.97 -7.10
C SER A 63 1.60 -7.88 -7.74
N LEU A 64 0.67 -8.79 -7.40
CA LEU A 64 -0.72 -8.73 -7.85
C LEU A 64 -1.45 -7.50 -7.32
N GLY A 65 -1.14 -7.08 -6.09
CA GLY A 65 -1.61 -5.83 -5.49
C GLY A 65 -1.22 -4.61 -6.33
N LEU A 66 0.07 -4.50 -6.67
CA LEU A 66 0.59 -3.47 -7.56
C LEU A 66 0.01 -3.56 -8.98
N LEU A 67 -0.15 -4.76 -9.53
CA LEU A 67 -0.73 -4.95 -10.86
C LEU A 67 -2.18 -4.45 -10.91
N ALA A 68 -2.98 -4.80 -9.91
CA ALA A 68 -4.34 -4.30 -9.78
C ALA A 68 -4.36 -2.78 -9.60
N GLY A 69 -3.40 -2.21 -8.86
CA GLY A 69 -3.20 -0.75 -8.77
C GLY A 69 -2.88 -0.11 -10.11
N ALA A 70 -1.99 -0.69 -10.91
CA ALA A 70 -1.66 -0.20 -12.25
C ALA A 70 -2.85 -0.24 -13.20
N ILE A 71 -3.67 -1.31 -13.15
CA ILE A 71 -4.93 -1.38 -13.89
C ILE A 71 -5.90 -0.30 -13.39
N GLY A 72 -5.96 -0.08 -12.07
CA GLY A 72 -6.75 0.99 -11.47
C GLY A 72 -6.34 2.38 -11.96
N ASP A 73 -5.04 2.66 -12.05
CA ASP A 73 -4.50 3.91 -12.60
C ASP A 73 -4.93 4.16 -14.04
N TYR A 74 -4.98 3.10 -14.84
CA TYR A 74 -5.45 3.18 -16.22
C TYR A 74 -6.95 3.48 -16.27
N MET A 75 -7.76 2.73 -15.50
CA MET A 75 -9.22 2.86 -15.49
C MET A 75 -9.69 4.19 -14.92
N ILE A 76 -9.06 4.69 -13.85
CA ILE A 76 -9.45 5.94 -13.19
C ILE A 76 -9.19 7.19 -14.05
N ALA A 77 -8.27 7.10 -15.00
CA ALA A 77 -7.98 8.19 -15.92
C ALA A 77 -8.96 8.26 -17.10
N ARG A 78 -9.78 7.23 -17.34
CA ARG A 78 -10.75 7.21 -18.44
C ARG A 78 -12.00 8.04 -18.11
N PRO A 79 -12.61 8.68 -19.12
CA PRO A 79 -13.94 9.27 -18.97
C PRO A 79 -15.01 8.18 -18.78
N ASN A 80 -16.15 8.55 -18.18
CA ASN A 80 -17.32 7.69 -17.92
C ASN A 80 -17.06 6.53 -16.95
N ASP A 81 -17.50 6.67 -15.70
CA ASP A 81 -17.38 5.69 -14.61
C ASP A 81 -15.94 5.25 -14.25
N GLY A 82 -14.91 5.89 -14.81
CA GLY A 82 -13.50 5.58 -14.55
C GLY A 82 -13.15 5.54 -13.07
N LEU A 83 -13.71 6.46 -12.27
CA LEU A 83 -13.56 6.46 -10.81
C LEU A 83 -14.00 5.14 -10.17
N ILE A 84 -15.17 4.64 -10.56
CA ILE A 84 -15.77 3.43 -9.97
C ILE A 84 -14.95 2.21 -10.38
N LEU A 85 -14.60 2.11 -11.66
CA LEU A 85 -13.77 1.00 -12.16
C LEU A 85 -12.38 1.00 -11.53
N GLY A 86 -11.77 2.19 -11.40
CA GLY A 86 -10.52 2.39 -10.69
C GLY A 86 -10.61 1.94 -9.24
N ALA A 87 -11.63 2.38 -8.50
CA ALA A 87 -11.86 1.99 -7.11
C ALA A 87 -12.03 0.48 -6.94
N VAL A 88 -12.71 -0.21 -7.87
CA VAL A 88 -12.81 -1.68 -7.86
C VAL A 88 -11.42 -2.33 -8.02
N CYS A 89 -10.62 -1.86 -8.97
CA CYS A 89 -9.26 -2.37 -9.18
C CYS A 89 -8.35 -2.10 -7.96
N PHE A 90 -8.40 -0.90 -7.37
CA PHE A 90 -7.66 -0.59 -6.15
C PHE A 90 -8.14 -1.43 -4.96
N ALA A 91 -9.45 -1.68 -4.83
CA ALA A 91 -9.99 -2.57 -3.81
C ALA A 91 -9.40 -3.98 -3.93
N ILE A 92 -9.38 -4.54 -5.14
CA ILE A 92 -8.75 -5.85 -5.40
C ILE A 92 -7.27 -5.81 -5.00
N GLY A 93 -6.56 -4.72 -5.32
CA GLY A 93 -5.18 -4.53 -4.94
C GLY A 93 -4.95 -4.56 -3.42
N HIS A 94 -5.79 -3.86 -2.66
CA HIS A 94 -5.73 -3.86 -1.19
C HIS A 94 -6.05 -5.22 -0.57
N ILE A 95 -6.95 -6.01 -1.14
CA ILE A 95 -7.19 -7.40 -0.71
C ILE A 95 -5.89 -8.21 -0.82
N PHE A 96 -5.20 -8.11 -1.96
CA PHE A 96 -3.92 -8.79 -2.12
C PHE A 96 -2.86 -8.30 -1.13
N TYR A 97 -2.79 -7.00 -0.87
CA TYR A 97 -1.88 -6.48 0.16
C TYR A 97 -2.22 -7.01 1.55
N LEU A 98 -3.48 -7.06 1.95
CA LEU A 98 -3.90 -7.62 3.24
C LEU A 98 -3.39 -9.06 3.39
N PHE A 99 -3.53 -9.91 2.36
CA PHE A 99 -3.02 -11.28 2.41
C PHE A 99 -1.52 -11.41 2.69
N THR A 100 -0.73 -10.35 2.48
CA THR A 100 0.70 -10.38 2.81
C THR A 100 0.99 -10.32 4.31
N PHE A 101 0.09 -9.75 5.13
CA PHE A 101 0.39 -9.45 6.53
C PHE A 101 -0.74 -9.68 7.55
N THR A 102 -1.99 -9.94 7.14
CA THR A 102 -3.09 -10.11 8.10
C THR A 102 -2.85 -11.26 9.08
N HIS A 103 -2.19 -12.34 8.64
CA HIS A 103 -1.84 -13.48 9.50
C HIS A 103 -0.81 -13.15 10.59
N CYS A 104 -0.09 -12.03 10.46
CA CYS A 104 0.88 -11.55 11.45
C CYS A 104 0.23 -10.69 12.53
N ILE A 105 -1.05 -10.32 12.40
CA ILE A 105 -1.71 -9.40 13.34
C ILE A 105 -2.08 -10.17 14.61
N GLY A 106 -1.49 -9.77 15.74
CA GLY A 106 -1.89 -10.27 17.06
C GLY A 106 -3.09 -9.51 17.61
N ASN A 107 -2.89 -8.22 17.90
CA ASN A 107 -3.89 -7.38 18.56
C ASN A 107 -4.20 -6.12 17.74
N VAL A 108 -5.48 -5.83 17.55
CA VAL A 108 -5.94 -4.60 16.89
C VAL A 108 -5.76 -3.39 17.82
N CYS A 109 -5.20 -2.30 17.30
CA CYS A 109 -5.07 -1.03 18.01
C CYS A 109 -6.42 -0.30 18.04
N ILE A 110 -7.15 -0.47 19.15
CA ILE A 110 -8.47 0.13 19.36
C ILE A 110 -8.45 1.67 19.22
N PRO A 111 -7.48 2.43 19.78
CA PRO A 111 -7.41 3.87 19.56
C PRO A 111 -7.27 4.25 18.08
N LEU A 112 -6.44 3.53 17.32
CA LEU A 112 -6.26 3.76 15.90
C LEU A 112 -7.54 3.46 15.10
N LEU A 113 -8.26 2.39 15.47
CA LEU A 113 -9.56 2.05 14.89
C LEU A 113 -10.56 3.19 15.09
N PHE A 114 -10.70 3.70 16.32
CA PHE A 114 -11.61 4.82 16.61
C PHE A 114 -11.24 6.09 15.84
N ILE A 115 -9.96 6.46 15.79
CA ILE A 115 -9.49 7.62 15.03
C ILE A 115 -9.82 7.44 13.54
N THR A 116 -9.57 6.27 12.98
CA THR A 116 -9.85 5.98 11.57
C THR A 116 -11.35 6.03 11.28
N ILE A 117 -12.20 5.45 12.15
CA ILE A 117 -13.66 5.53 12.02
C ILE A 117 -14.14 6.97 12.07
N LEU A 118 -13.61 7.79 12.99
CA LEU A 118 -13.98 9.19 13.12
C LEU A 118 -13.65 9.97 11.86
N ILE A 119 -12.41 9.84 11.35
CA ILE A 119 -11.98 10.52 10.11
C ILE A 119 -12.82 10.04 8.93
N SER A 120 -13.00 8.72 8.75
CA SER A 120 -13.83 8.15 7.69
C SER A 120 -15.27 8.64 7.76
N SER A 121 -15.84 8.82 8.96
CA SER A 121 -17.21 9.31 9.14
C SER A 121 -17.33 10.78 8.75
N VAL A 122 -16.34 11.62 9.07
CA VAL A 122 -16.30 13.03 8.65
C VAL A 122 -16.21 13.13 7.13
N ILE A 123 -15.34 12.36 6.49
CA ILE A 123 -15.22 12.34 5.02
C ILE A 123 -16.51 11.84 4.39
N PHE A 124 -17.07 10.73 4.89
CA PHE A 124 -18.33 10.18 4.40
C PHE A 124 -19.47 11.19 4.48
N TYR A 125 -19.58 11.92 5.59
CA TYR A 125 -20.58 12.97 5.76
C TYR A 125 -20.37 14.12 4.76
N ALA A 126 -19.12 14.53 4.53
CA ALA A 126 -18.79 15.63 3.63
C ALA A 126 -18.97 15.29 2.15
N THR A 127 -18.65 14.07 1.72
CA THR A 127 -18.59 13.71 0.29
C THR A 127 -19.68 12.75 -0.15
N LEU A 128 -20.01 11.76 0.69
CA LEU A 128 -20.80 10.62 0.25
C LEU A 128 -22.29 10.79 0.48
N THR A 129 -22.72 11.66 1.38
CA THR A 129 -24.13 12.07 1.48
C THR A 129 -24.63 12.69 0.17
N LEU A 130 -23.76 13.45 -0.53
CA LEU A 130 -24.09 14.08 -1.81
C LEU A 130 -24.17 13.04 -2.95
N LEU A 131 -23.28 12.04 -2.93
CA LEU A 131 -23.24 10.98 -3.95
C LEU A 131 -24.34 9.92 -3.76
N LEU A 132 -24.72 9.60 -2.51
CA LEU A 132 -25.68 8.55 -2.17
C LEU A 132 -27.08 8.84 -2.73
N ILE A 133 -27.46 10.12 -2.78
CA ILE A 133 -28.78 10.55 -3.27
C ILE A 133 -28.89 10.35 -4.79
N VAL A 134 -27.81 10.53 -5.53
CA VAL A 134 -27.82 10.55 -7.01
C VAL A 134 -27.43 9.20 -7.60
N HIS A 135 -26.41 8.53 -7.04
CA HIS A 135 -25.84 7.29 -7.57
C HIS A 135 -25.60 6.26 -6.45
N PRO A 136 -26.62 5.47 -6.06
CA PRO A 136 -26.53 4.57 -4.90
C PRO A 136 -25.55 3.41 -5.10
N ILE A 137 -25.44 2.85 -6.31
CA ILE A 137 -24.52 1.75 -6.62
C ILE A 137 -23.07 2.22 -6.56
N ALA A 138 -22.76 3.35 -7.21
CA ALA A 138 -21.43 3.96 -7.17
C ALA A 138 -21.01 4.25 -5.73
N SER A 139 -21.92 4.83 -4.94
CA SER A 139 -21.69 5.11 -3.52
C SER A 139 -21.40 3.83 -2.74
N ALA A 140 -22.17 2.76 -2.94
CA ALA A 140 -21.92 1.48 -2.26
C ALA A 140 -20.52 0.92 -2.57
N ILE A 141 -20.06 0.99 -3.81
CA ILE A 141 -18.72 0.58 -4.21
C ILE A 141 -17.66 1.43 -3.48
N MET A 142 -17.84 2.75 -3.45
CA MET A 142 -16.91 3.66 -2.76
C MET A 142 -16.89 3.45 -1.24
N ILE A 143 -18.01 3.10 -0.62
CA ILE A 143 -18.07 2.72 0.82
C ILE A 143 -17.24 1.47 1.06
N ILE A 144 -17.48 0.42 0.27
CA ILE A 144 -16.77 -0.86 0.41
C ILE A 144 -15.26 -0.65 0.22
N TYR A 145 -14.89 0.13 -0.80
CA TYR A 145 -13.51 0.51 -1.05
C TYR A 145 -12.88 1.26 0.13
N SER A 146 -13.55 2.31 0.62
CA SER A 146 -13.07 3.13 1.75
C SER A 146 -12.93 2.33 3.03
N PHE A 147 -13.85 1.38 3.28
CA PHE A 147 -13.80 0.47 4.41
C PHE A 147 -12.58 -0.48 4.32
N LEU A 148 -12.33 -1.04 3.13
CA LEU A 148 -11.19 -1.91 2.89
C LEU A 148 -9.86 -1.16 3.07
N LEU A 149 -9.75 0.07 2.54
CA LEU A 149 -8.55 0.90 2.71
C LEU A 149 -8.35 1.29 4.19
N SER A 150 -9.43 1.65 4.90
CA SER A 150 -9.40 1.89 6.36
C SER A 150 -8.91 0.65 7.12
N THR A 151 -9.33 -0.54 6.70
CA THR A 151 -8.88 -1.81 7.28
C THR A 151 -7.37 -1.98 7.09
N CYS A 152 -6.83 -1.66 5.91
CA CYS A 152 -5.38 -1.69 5.67
C CYS A 152 -4.61 -0.75 6.60
N VAL A 153 -5.11 0.49 6.80
CA VAL A 153 -4.51 1.47 7.73
C VAL A 153 -4.52 0.94 9.16
N VAL A 154 -5.68 0.49 9.65
CA VAL A 154 -5.82 0.00 11.03
C VAL A 154 -4.96 -1.23 11.25
N PHE A 155 -4.98 -2.19 10.33
CA PHE A 155 -4.25 -3.46 10.48
C PHE A 155 -2.73 -3.26 10.39
N SER A 156 -2.26 -2.46 9.43
CA SER A 156 -0.83 -2.17 9.30
C SER A 156 -0.30 -1.36 10.48
N GLY A 157 -1.06 -0.38 10.97
CA GLY A 157 -0.72 0.40 12.16
C GLY A 157 -0.79 -0.42 13.45
N SER A 158 -1.76 -1.33 13.57
CA SER A 158 -1.84 -2.28 14.70
C SER A 158 -0.59 -3.17 14.77
N LEU A 159 -0.16 -3.70 13.63
CA LEU A 159 1.06 -4.49 13.53
C LEU A 159 2.32 -3.66 13.81
N TYR A 160 2.35 -2.37 13.45
CA TYR A 160 3.43 -1.47 13.84
C TYR A 160 3.44 -1.19 15.35
N ILE A 161 2.29 -0.92 15.97
CA ILE A 161 2.22 -0.49 17.38
C ILE A 161 2.41 -1.69 18.33
N HIS A 162 1.69 -2.78 18.10
CA HIS A 162 1.65 -3.93 19.01
C HIS A 162 2.60 -5.06 18.60
N GLY A 163 3.07 -5.08 17.35
CA GLY A 163 3.78 -6.23 16.81
C GLY A 163 2.82 -7.38 16.48
N GLY A 164 3.42 -8.51 16.11
CA GLY A 164 2.75 -9.75 15.74
C GLY A 164 3.22 -10.91 16.61
N PRO A 165 2.64 -12.12 16.45
CA PRO A 165 3.08 -13.32 17.18
C PRO A 165 4.57 -13.61 17.05
N SER A 166 5.16 -13.27 15.90
CA SER A 166 6.58 -13.48 15.59
C SER A 166 7.35 -12.18 15.36
N ASP A 167 6.71 -11.02 15.56
CA ASP A 167 7.26 -9.70 15.21
C ASP A 167 7.26 -8.76 16.42
N HIS A 168 8.41 -8.17 16.71
CA HIS A 168 8.52 -7.13 17.72
C HIS A 168 7.70 -5.87 17.33
N PRO A 169 7.16 -5.13 18.32
CA PRO A 169 6.54 -3.84 18.08
C PRO A 169 7.56 -2.84 17.52
N ARG A 170 7.05 -1.86 16.77
CA ARG A 170 7.79 -0.72 16.19
C ARG A 170 8.90 -1.07 15.19
N GLN A 171 8.79 -2.22 14.52
CA GLN A 171 9.69 -2.52 13.41
C GLN A 171 9.56 -1.50 12.27
N PHE A 172 10.70 -1.09 11.71
CA PHE A 172 10.78 -0.12 10.62
C PHE A 172 9.95 -0.52 9.39
N ASN A 173 9.85 -1.82 9.12
CA ASN A 173 9.15 -2.35 7.94
C ASN A 173 7.64 -2.17 8.09
N ASN A 174 7.15 -2.42 9.31
CA ASN A 174 5.76 -2.19 9.66
C ASN A 174 5.44 -0.69 9.66
N LEU A 175 6.39 0.17 10.04
CA LEU A 175 6.26 1.63 9.93
C LEU A 175 6.13 2.08 8.47
N LEU A 176 7.00 1.61 7.58
CA LEU A 176 6.95 1.95 6.16
C LEU A 176 5.62 1.53 5.54
N ARG A 177 5.16 0.30 5.81
CA ARG A 177 3.86 -0.18 5.32
C ARG A 177 2.71 0.66 5.87
N PHE A 178 2.73 0.98 7.16
CA PHE A 178 1.70 1.80 7.80
C PHE A 178 1.66 3.21 7.20
N LEU A 179 2.81 3.86 7.08
CA LEU A 179 2.92 5.19 6.46
C LEU A 179 2.46 5.16 4.99
N GLY A 180 2.78 4.09 4.27
CA GLY A 180 2.30 3.86 2.92
C GLY A 180 0.78 3.81 2.85
N PHE A 181 0.11 3.04 3.70
CA PHE A 181 -1.36 3.01 3.72
C PHE A 181 -1.99 4.32 4.20
N VAL A 182 -1.35 5.06 5.12
CA VAL A 182 -1.82 6.40 5.52
C VAL A 182 -1.76 7.38 4.35
N LEU A 183 -0.66 7.38 3.58
CA LEU A 183 -0.53 8.22 2.38
C LEU A 183 -1.51 7.82 1.29
N PHE A 184 -1.77 6.51 1.11
CA PHE A 184 -2.78 6.03 0.17
C PHE A 184 -4.18 6.49 0.59
N TYR A 185 -4.52 6.33 1.87
CA TYR A 185 -5.78 6.82 2.42
C TYR A 185 -5.95 8.34 2.23
N LEU A 186 -4.87 9.12 2.41
CA LEU A 186 -4.86 10.56 2.17
C LEU A 186 -5.07 10.92 0.69
N SER A 187 -4.37 10.23 -0.22
CA SER A 187 -4.53 10.35 -1.67
C SER A 187 -6.00 10.19 -2.04
N ASP A 188 -6.60 9.09 -1.63
CA ASP A 188 -7.91 8.68 -2.12
C ASP A 188 -9.04 9.44 -1.45
N SER A 189 -8.86 9.84 -0.19
CA SER A 189 -9.75 10.79 0.46
C SER A 189 -9.78 12.12 -0.28
N THR A 190 -8.60 12.63 -0.67
CA THR A 190 -8.49 13.89 -1.44
C THR A 190 -9.11 13.74 -2.82
N LEU A 191 -8.91 12.60 -3.47
CA LEU A 191 -9.48 12.28 -4.77
C LEU A 191 -11.01 12.29 -4.73
N ILE A 192 -11.63 11.66 -3.73
CA ILE A 192 -13.09 11.66 -3.56
C ILE A 192 -13.60 13.08 -3.28
N ILE A 193 -12.96 13.82 -2.38
CA ILE A 193 -13.32 15.21 -2.06
C ILE A 193 -13.28 16.10 -3.31
N HIS A 194 -12.21 15.98 -4.10
CA HIS A 194 -12.06 16.71 -5.35
C HIS A 194 -13.12 16.30 -6.38
N HIS A 195 -13.44 15.00 -6.48
CA HIS A 195 -14.43 14.49 -7.42
C HIS A 195 -15.85 14.98 -7.15
N VAL A 196 -16.24 15.14 -5.88
CA VAL A 196 -17.57 15.69 -5.52
C VAL A 196 -17.67 17.22 -5.65
N GLY A 197 -16.61 17.87 -6.17
CA GLY A 197 -16.60 19.30 -6.48
C GLY A 197 -16.17 20.21 -5.33
N ILE A 198 -15.64 19.66 -4.23
CA ILE A 198 -15.04 20.48 -3.17
C ILE A 198 -13.66 20.94 -3.65
N ALA A 199 -13.49 22.25 -3.77
CA ALA A 199 -12.25 22.84 -4.28
C ALA A 199 -11.07 22.53 -3.34
N VAL A 200 -10.12 21.73 -3.83
CA VAL A 200 -8.84 21.48 -3.17
C VAL A 200 -7.74 22.11 -4.02
N PRO A 201 -6.98 23.08 -3.49
CA PRO A 201 -5.90 23.70 -4.26
C PRO A 201 -4.85 22.66 -4.58
N VAL A 202 -4.46 22.56 -5.86
CA VAL A 202 -3.40 21.64 -6.31
C VAL A 202 -3.72 20.15 -6.05
N ALA A 203 -5.01 19.78 -6.06
CA ALA A 203 -5.51 18.45 -5.73
C ALA A 203 -4.74 17.31 -6.43
N GLU A 204 -4.60 17.39 -7.76
CA GLU A 204 -3.97 16.35 -8.56
C GLU A 204 -2.51 16.09 -8.17
N LYS A 205 -1.74 17.14 -7.84
CA LYS A 205 -0.36 16.95 -7.39
C LYS A 205 -0.32 16.30 -6.02
N LEU A 206 -1.23 16.67 -5.11
CA LEU A 206 -1.31 16.04 -3.79
C LEU A 206 -1.70 14.57 -3.91
N ILE A 207 -2.75 14.27 -4.68
CA ILE A 207 -3.23 12.90 -4.93
C ILE A 207 -2.10 12.04 -5.49
N LEU A 208 -1.51 12.43 -6.62
CA LEU A 208 -0.51 11.60 -7.29
C LEU A 208 0.82 11.49 -6.53
N SER A 209 1.27 12.57 -5.87
CA SER A 209 2.49 12.51 -5.06
C SER A 209 2.33 11.57 -3.86
N THR A 210 1.23 11.70 -3.12
CA THR A 210 0.95 10.83 -1.97
C THR A 210 0.73 9.38 -2.41
N TYR A 211 0.03 9.17 -3.53
CA TYR A 211 -0.17 7.85 -4.14
C TYR A 211 1.14 7.14 -4.54
N PHE A 212 2.00 7.78 -5.33
CA PHE A 212 3.23 7.12 -5.80
C PHE A 212 4.19 6.84 -4.64
N ILE A 213 4.26 7.73 -3.65
CA ILE A 213 5.04 7.47 -2.43
C ILE A 213 4.41 6.30 -1.65
N ALA A 214 3.08 6.27 -1.51
CA ALA A 214 2.36 5.20 -0.83
C ALA A 214 2.67 3.82 -1.41
N GLN A 215 2.55 3.65 -2.74
CA GLN A 215 2.82 2.37 -3.40
C GLN A 215 4.23 1.85 -3.12
N TYR A 216 5.23 2.73 -3.19
CA TYR A 216 6.61 2.36 -2.91
C TYR A 216 6.83 2.01 -1.42
N LEU A 217 6.24 2.76 -0.49
CA LEU A 217 6.36 2.49 0.94
C LEU A 217 5.69 1.17 1.36
N ILE A 218 4.50 0.87 0.82
CA ILE A 218 3.79 -0.41 1.04
C ILE A 218 4.67 -1.57 0.57
N LEU A 219 5.30 -1.43 -0.60
CA LEU A 219 6.23 -2.42 -1.13
C LEU A 219 7.46 -2.60 -0.23
N CYS A 220 8.09 -1.50 0.17
CA CYS A 220 9.26 -1.54 1.04
C CYS A 220 8.95 -2.27 2.36
N GLY A 221 7.83 -1.93 3.00
CA GLY A 221 7.40 -2.57 4.24
C GLY A 221 7.12 -4.07 4.08
N SER A 222 6.64 -4.50 2.92
CA SER A 222 6.45 -5.91 2.58
C SER A 222 7.79 -6.64 2.34
N SER A 223 8.82 -5.91 1.92
CA SER A 223 10.12 -6.47 1.52
C SER A 223 11.17 -6.57 2.64
N LEU A 224 10.97 -5.94 3.79
CA LEU A 224 12.01 -5.96 4.83
C LEU A 224 11.68 -6.92 5.99
N SER A 225 10.44 -7.43 6.07
CA SER A 225 9.91 -8.23 7.19
C SER A 225 10.61 -9.57 7.45
N LEU A 226 11.47 -10.05 6.55
CA LEU A 226 12.16 -11.36 6.66
C LEU A 226 13.66 -11.26 6.96
N SER A 227 14.27 -10.08 6.84
CA SER A 227 15.70 -9.94 7.13
C SER A 227 16.01 -10.01 8.64
N SER A 228 15.02 -9.75 9.50
CA SER A 228 15.15 -9.83 10.96
C SER A 228 15.10 -11.26 11.49
N SER A 229 14.45 -12.19 10.80
CA SER A 229 14.27 -13.58 11.26
C SER A 229 15.48 -14.49 11.03
N SER A 230 16.42 -14.09 10.18
CA SER A 230 17.60 -14.91 9.82
C SER A 230 18.80 -14.70 10.74
N THR A 231 18.75 -13.76 11.68
CA THR A 231 19.88 -13.44 12.58
C THR A 231 19.75 -14.10 13.97
N SER A 232 18.67 -14.84 14.26
CA SER A 232 18.42 -15.45 15.58
C SER A 232 18.70 -16.95 15.68
N LEU A 233 19.23 -17.58 14.61
CA LEU A 233 19.57 -19.00 14.56
C LEU A 233 21.08 -19.23 14.51
N SER A 234 21.81 -18.73 15.51
CA SER A 234 23.13 -19.27 15.85
C SER A 234 23.02 -19.91 17.24
N PRO A 235 22.98 -21.26 17.36
CA PRO A 235 23.06 -21.89 18.66
C PRO A 235 24.41 -21.56 19.31
N PRO A 236 24.48 -21.30 20.63
CA PRO A 236 25.76 -21.16 21.31
C PRO A 236 26.53 -22.48 21.20
N PRO A 237 27.87 -22.45 21.06
CA PRO A 237 28.66 -23.67 21.05
C PRO A 237 28.48 -24.42 22.36
N SER A 238 27.98 -25.65 22.27
CA SER A 238 27.79 -26.56 23.40
C SER A 238 29.14 -26.94 24.00
N SER A 239 29.51 -26.31 25.11
CA SER A 239 30.66 -26.71 25.93
C SER A 239 30.27 -27.88 26.84
N SER A 240 30.34 -29.10 26.32
CA SER A 240 30.30 -30.32 27.15
C SER A 240 30.93 -31.49 26.40
N GLN A 241 31.83 -32.19 27.11
CA GLN A 241 32.77 -33.25 26.67
C GLN A 241 34.11 -32.65 26.21
N VAL A 242 35.24 -32.83 26.89
CA VAL A 242 35.82 -34.09 27.37
C VAL A 242 36.71 -33.82 28.59
N GLN A 243 36.32 -34.31 29.76
CA GLN A 243 37.27 -34.65 30.82
C GLN A 243 36.63 -35.73 31.70
N ARG A 244 37.00 -36.99 31.44
CA ARG A 244 37.03 -38.06 32.45
C ARG A 244 37.74 -39.29 31.89
N LYS A 245 38.74 -39.73 32.66
CA LYS A 245 39.34 -41.07 32.76
C LYS A 245 40.50 -41.43 31.82
N CYS A 246 41.71 -41.09 32.25
CA CYS A 246 42.84 -42.03 32.20
C CYS A 246 43.04 -42.60 33.62
N CYS A 247 42.82 -43.90 33.78
CA CYS A 247 43.45 -44.72 34.80
C CYS A 247 44.31 -45.76 34.08
N LYS A 248 45.63 -45.67 34.25
CA LYS A 248 46.55 -46.75 34.59
C LYS A 248 47.92 -46.13 34.87
#